data_AF-A0A8I2K623-F1
#
_entry.id   AF-A0A8I2K623-F1
#
_cell.length_a   1.000
_cell.length_b   1.000
_cell.length_c   1.000
_cell.angle_alpha   90.00
_cell.angle_beta   90.00
_cell.angle_gamma   90.00
#
_symmetry.space_group_name_H-M   'P 1'
#
loop_
_entity.id
_entity.type
_entity.pdbx_description
1 polymer ?
#
loop_
_entity_poly.entity_id
_entity_poly.type
_entity_poly.pdbx_seq_one_letter_code
_entity_poly.pdbx_strand_id
1 'polypeptide(L)'
;MHQDRRIFIVIIVYLLFAGLFYLYRKNHLTIVVLVTIVALYTVSAFTSIHSIIILFMGHGTELIFAAIFFYRALSGSSIIINAERPLYAFLGFFILFIDIRFAHRLITSASYRAEYGAAKGGGHWMDFSRIAEEYLNIKLSTAASFFLLLCLITPLITFLFFRYKKYLFPFFYRLIQPEPVIGRKKAPIVR
;
A
#
# COMPACT_ATOMS: atom_id res chain seq x y z
N MET A 1 26.97 17.60 -6.03
CA MET A 1 26.53 16.57 -7.01
C MET A 1 25.40 15.65 -6.52
N HIS A 2 25.44 15.02 -5.33
CA HIS A 2 24.29 14.20 -4.87
C HIS A 2 23.08 15.02 -4.41
N GLN A 3 23.29 16.22 -3.86
CA GLN A 3 22.23 17.12 -3.39
C GLN A 3 21.46 17.77 -4.55
N ASP A 4 22.17 18.16 -5.61
CA ASP A 4 21.58 18.79 -6.82
C ASP A 4 20.64 17.83 -7.57
N ARG A 5 21.03 16.54 -7.67
CA ARG A 5 20.19 15.49 -8.26
C ARG A 5 18.89 15.26 -7.48
N ARG A 6 18.91 15.42 -6.15
CA ARG A 6 17.72 15.25 -5.31
C ARG A 6 16.71 16.39 -5.51
N ILE A 7 17.19 17.63 -5.57
CA ILE A 7 16.34 18.81 -5.79
C ILE A 7 15.69 18.75 -7.18
N PHE A 8 16.45 18.34 -8.21
CA PHE A 8 15.92 18.21 -9.57
C PHE A 8 14.74 17.24 -9.66
N ILE A 9 14.81 16.08 -8.99
CA ILE A 9 13.71 15.11 -8.95
C ILE A 9 12.47 15.70 -8.28
N VAL A 10 12.65 16.41 -7.17
CA VAL A 10 11.53 17.07 -6.46
C VAL A 10 10.85 18.11 -7.35
N ILE A 11 11.63 18.93 -8.07
CA ILE A 11 11.09 19.91 -9.02
C ILE A 11 10.27 19.23 -10.12
N ILE A 12 10.80 18.16 -10.73
CA ILE A 12 10.06 17.40 -11.74
C ILE A 12 8.73 16.88 -11.19
N VAL A 13 8.73 16.30 -9.99
CA VAL A 13 7.51 15.77 -9.37
C VAL A 13 6.47 16.89 -9.15
N TYR A 14 6.87 18.06 -8.67
CA TYR A 14 5.95 19.18 -8.52
C TYR A 14 5.44 19.72 -9.87
N LEU A 15 6.26 19.74 -10.92
CA LEU A 15 5.82 20.10 -12.27
C LEU A 15 4.78 19.10 -12.82
N LEU A 16 4.97 17.80 -12.55
CA LEU A 16 3.98 16.77 -12.91
C LEU A 16 2.66 17.00 -12.17
N PHE A 17 2.69 17.30 -10.86
CA PHE A 17 1.49 17.63 -10.11
C PHE A 17 0.82 18.91 -10.62
N ALA A 18 1.59 19.95 -10.96
CA ALA A 18 1.05 21.17 -11.55
C ALA A 18 0.34 20.88 -12.89
N GLY A 19 0.93 20.02 -13.74
CA GLY A 19 0.29 19.55 -14.97
C GLY A 19 -1.01 18.78 -14.71
N LEU A 20 -1.04 17.91 -13.69
CA LEU A 20 -2.26 17.19 -13.29
C LEU A 20 -3.34 18.15 -12.75
N PHE A 21 -2.97 19.14 -11.93
CA PHE A 21 -3.91 20.16 -11.47
C PHE A 21 -4.51 20.95 -12.62
N TYR A 22 -3.69 21.30 -13.63
CA TYR A 22 -4.17 21.98 -14.82
C TYR A 22 -5.16 21.11 -15.61
N LEU A 23 -4.84 19.83 -15.82
CA LEU A 23 -5.68 18.88 -16.56
C LEU A 23 -7.04 18.65 -15.86
N TYR A 24 -7.02 18.50 -14.53
CA TYR A 24 -8.18 18.16 -13.72
C TYR A 24 -8.87 19.37 -13.05
N ARG A 25 -8.54 20.61 -13.46
CA ARG A 25 -9.00 21.84 -12.81
C ARG A 25 -10.53 22.02 -12.72
N LYS A 26 -11.30 21.31 -13.54
CA LYS A 26 -12.77 21.33 -13.53
C LYS A 26 -13.38 20.25 -12.62
N ASN A 27 -12.59 19.27 -12.18
CA ASN A 27 -13.03 18.16 -11.35
C ASN A 27 -12.59 18.38 -9.90
N HIS A 28 -13.44 19.04 -9.11
CA HIS A 28 -13.13 19.36 -7.71
C HIS A 28 -12.77 18.13 -6.88
N LEU A 29 -13.41 16.99 -7.13
CA LEU A 29 -13.14 15.76 -6.39
C LEU A 29 -11.71 15.26 -6.66
N THR A 30 -11.28 15.27 -7.92
CA THR A 30 -9.89 14.92 -8.29
C THR A 30 -8.89 15.93 -7.73
N ILE A 31 -9.21 17.23 -7.74
CA ILE A 31 -8.34 18.25 -7.13
C ILE A 31 -8.15 18.01 -5.63
N VAL A 32 -9.22 17.72 -4.89
CA VAL A 32 -9.11 17.42 -3.44
C VAL A 32 -8.20 16.22 -3.20
N VAL A 33 -8.33 15.16 -4.02
CA VAL A 33 -7.45 13.99 -3.94
C VAL A 33 -6.00 14.36 -4.31
N LEU A 34 -5.78 15.13 -5.38
CA LEU A 34 -4.45 15.57 -5.78
C LEU A 34 -3.79 16.45 -4.71
N VAL A 35 -4.51 17.41 -4.11
CA VAL A 35 -4.01 18.23 -3.00
C VAL A 35 -3.61 17.34 -1.83
N THR A 36 -4.44 16.35 -1.48
CA THR A 36 -4.13 15.41 -0.41
C THR A 36 -2.86 14.61 -0.71
N ILE A 37 -2.73 14.08 -1.94
CA ILE A 37 -1.53 13.33 -2.36
C ILE A 37 -0.29 14.23 -2.33
N VAL A 38 -0.38 15.45 -2.84
CA VAL A 38 0.73 16.41 -2.83
C VAL A 38 1.13 16.74 -1.40
N ALA A 39 0.17 17.03 -0.51
CA ALA A 39 0.46 17.29 0.90
C ALA A 39 1.16 16.09 1.57
N LEU A 40 0.68 14.87 1.36
CA LEU A 40 1.31 13.65 1.88
C LEU A 40 2.71 13.44 1.30
N TYR A 41 2.90 13.68 0.00
CA TYR A 41 4.19 13.62 -0.66
C TYR A 41 5.16 14.66 -0.08
N THR A 42 4.75 15.92 0.05
CA THR A 42 5.55 17.01 0.63
C THR A 42 5.98 16.65 2.04
N VAL A 43 5.04 16.23 2.90
CA VAL A 43 5.35 15.78 4.26
C VAL A 43 6.35 14.62 4.22
N SER A 44 6.14 13.61 3.38
CA SER A 44 7.03 12.45 3.30
C SER A 44 8.43 12.80 2.78
N ALA A 45 8.52 13.71 1.80
CA ALA A 45 9.76 14.13 1.16
C ALA A 45 10.65 15.00 2.07
N PHE A 46 10.05 15.79 2.96
CA PHE A 46 10.77 16.69 3.86
C PHE A 46 10.89 16.17 5.31
N THR A 47 10.34 14.99 5.61
CA THR A 47 10.47 14.34 6.93
C THR A 47 11.06 12.95 6.79
N SER A 48 11.45 12.32 7.90
CA SER A 48 11.96 10.94 7.93
C SER A 48 10.90 9.86 7.60
N ILE A 49 9.65 10.25 7.35
CA ILE A 49 8.54 9.34 7.06
C ILE A 49 8.82 8.52 5.79
N HIS A 50 9.46 9.09 4.77
CA HIS A 50 9.82 8.32 3.57
C HIS A 50 10.71 7.11 3.89
N SER A 51 11.60 7.22 4.89
CA SER A 51 12.44 6.10 5.31
C SER A 51 11.63 4.99 5.96
N ILE A 52 10.64 5.35 6.80
CA ILE A 52 9.69 4.38 7.39
C ILE A 52 8.91 3.65 6.28
N ILE A 53 8.43 4.40 5.29
CA ILE A 53 7.71 3.85 4.14
C ILE A 53 8.61 2.85 3.40
N ILE A 54 9.84 3.24 3.06
CA ILE A 54 10.80 2.39 2.32
C ILE A 54 11.13 1.12 3.10
N LEU A 55 11.40 1.22 4.41
CA LEU A 55 11.66 0.06 5.26
C LEU A 55 10.45 -0.87 5.33
N PHE A 56 9.25 -0.30 5.39
CA PHE A 56 8.02 -1.09 5.45
C PHE A 56 7.65 -1.74 4.11
N MET A 57 8.13 -1.23 2.96
CA MET A 57 7.74 -1.73 1.64
C MET A 57 8.02 -3.22 1.42
N GLY A 58 9.00 -3.83 2.09
CA GLY A 58 9.23 -5.28 2.01
C GLY A 58 7.94 -6.06 2.32
N HIS A 59 7.47 -5.99 3.56
CA HIS A 59 6.25 -6.69 3.98
C HIS A 59 4.96 -5.98 3.57
N GLY A 60 5.00 -4.66 3.38
CA GLY A 60 3.87 -3.91 2.84
C GLY A 60 3.50 -4.34 1.42
N THR A 61 4.49 -4.63 0.57
CA THR A 61 4.23 -5.10 -0.80
C THR A 61 3.73 -6.55 -0.82
N GLU A 62 4.19 -7.40 0.09
CA GLU A 62 3.66 -8.75 0.29
C GLU A 62 2.13 -8.70 0.56
N LEU A 63 1.68 -7.83 1.46
CA LEU A 63 0.24 -7.63 1.71
C LEU A 63 -0.52 -7.10 0.49
N ILE A 64 0.07 -6.21 -0.31
CA ILE A 64 -0.54 -5.74 -1.57
C ILE A 64 -0.70 -6.91 -2.55
N PHE A 65 0.31 -7.76 -2.72
CA PHE A 65 0.22 -8.94 -3.58
C PHE A 65 -0.81 -9.95 -3.06
N ALA A 66 -0.86 -10.19 -1.74
CA ALA A 66 -1.89 -11.01 -1.13
C ALA A 66 -3.30 -10.46 -1.43
N ALA A 67 -3.52 -9.16 -1.29
CA ALA A 67 -4.78 -8.50 -1.62
C ALA A 67 -5.15 -8.66 -3.11
N ILE A 68 -4.19 -8.50 -4.03
CA ILE A 68 -4.41 -8.70 -5.47
C ILE A 68 -4.82 -10.15 -5.75
N PHE A 69 -4.12 -11.13 -5.16
CA PHE A 69 -4.43 -12.55 -5.37
C PHE A 69 -5.80 -12.92 -4.79
N PHE A 70 -6.13 -12.47 -3.58
CA PHE A 70 -7.47 -12.64 -3.01
C PHE A 70 -8.54 -11.99 -3.88
N TYR A 71 -8.30 -10.78 -4.39
CA TYR A 71 -9.26 -10.09 -5.26
C TYR A 71 -9.48 -10.87 -6.55
N ARG A 72 -8.44 -11.41 -7.19
CA ARG A 72 -8.57 -12.24 -8.41
C ARG A 72 -9.31 -13.54 -8.12
N ALA A 73 -8.97 -14.23 -7.02
CA ALA A 73 -9.64 -15.45 -6.59
C ALA A 73 -11.14 -15.26 -6.34
N LEU A 74 -11.53 -14.12 -5.73
CA LEU A 74 -12.93 -13.77 -5.45
C LEU A 74 -13.66 -13.28 -6.71
N SER A 75 -13.07 -12.34 -7.44
CA SER A 75 -13.75 -11.63 -8.51
C SER A 75 -13.75 -12.38 -9.84
N GLY A 76 -12.83 -13.30 -10.06
CA GLY A 76 -12.60 -13.91 -11.37
C GLY A 76 -11.92 -12.96 -12.37
N SER A 77 -11.48 -11.78 -11.94
CA SER A 77 -10.88 -10.78 -12.82
C SER A 77 -9.60 -11.30 -13.45
N SER A 78 -9.49 -11.15 -14.78
CA SER A 78 -8.30 -11.50 -15.56
C SER A 78 -7.91 -12.98 -15.43
N ILE A 79 -8.88 -13.87 -15.24
CA ILE A 79 -8.66 -15.32 -15.19
C ILE A 79 -8.94 -15.93 -16.55
N ILE A 80 -7.99 -16.73 -17.05
CA ILE A 80 -8.11 -17.42 -18.35
C ILE A 80 -8.72 -18.80 -18.14
N ILE A 81 -8.21 -19.58 -17.16
CA ILE A 81 -8.74 -20.90 -16.81
C ILE A 81 -9.27 -20.94 -15.38
N ASN A 82 -10.38 -21.65 -15.16
CA ASN A 82 -11.03 -21.71 -13.84
C ASN A 82 -10.11 -22.23 -12.72
N ALA A 83 -9.12 -23.06 -13.05
CA ALA A 83 -8.12 -23.57 -12.12
C ALA A 83 -7.18 -22.49 -11.54
N GLU A 84 -7.09 -21.30 -12.15
CA GLU A 84 -6.32 -20.18 -11.58
C GLU A 84 -6.95 -19.62 -10.31
N ARG A 85 -8.26 -19.74 -10.12
CA ARG A 85 -8.97 -19.23 -8.92
C ARG A 85 -8.44 -19.84 -7.63
N PRO A 86 -8.43 -21.18 -7.46
CA PRO A 86 -7.86 -21.79 -6.27
C PRO A 86 -6.34 -21.55 -6.16
N LEU A 87 -5.61 -21.41 -7.28
CA LEU A 87 -4.19 -21.07 -7.26
C LEU A 87 -3.94 -19.67 -6.67
N TYR A 88 -4.69 -18.65 -7.12
CA TYR A 88 -4.61 -17.31 -6.54
C TYR A 88 -5.04 -17.28 -5.08
N ALA A 89 -6.09 -18.03 -4.70
CA ALA A 89 -6.46 -18.15 -3.29
C ALA A 89 -5.32 -18.73 -2.45
N PHE A 90 -4.69 -19.81 -2.94
CA PHE A 90 -3.54 -20.43 -2.29
C PHE A 90 -2.37 -19.45 -2.15
N LEU A 91 -1.99 -18.73 -3.20
CA LEU A 91 -0.90 -17.75 -3.15
C LEU A 91 -1.19 -16.61 -2.16
N GLY A 92 -2.43 -16.10 -2.15
CA GLY A 92 -2.85 -15.07 -1.18
C GLY A 92 -2.75 -15.55 0.26
N PHE A 93 -3.26 -16.76 0.55
CA PHE A 93 -3.17 -17.36 1.89
C PHE A 93 -1.73 -17.70 2.28
N PHE A 94 -0.91 -18.17 1.33
CA PHE A 94 0.49 -18.50 1.57
C PHE A 94 1.26 -17.27 2.07
N ILE A 95 1.16 -16.14 1.36
CA ILE A 95 1.77 -14.87 1.78
C ILE A 95 1.23 -14.46 3.16
N LEU A 96 -0.11 -14.41 3.28
CA LEU A 96 -0.76 -13.97 4.52
C LEU A 96 -0.32 -14.81 5.74
N PHE A 97 -0.25 -16.14 5.63
CA PHE A 97 0.14 -16.99 6.75
C PHE A 97 1.63 -16.90 7.08
N ILE A 98 2.50 -16.68 6.08
CA ILE A 98 3.91 -16.40 6.34
C ILE A 98 4.06 -15.11 7.13
N ASP A 99 3.35 -14.05 6.72
CA ASP A 99 3.42 -12.73 7.36
C ASP A 99 2.83 -12.74 8.78
N ILE A 100 1.68 -13.42 8.97
CA ILE A 100 1.09 -13.62 10.30
C ILE A 100 2.06 -14.38 11.19
N ARG A 101 2.66 -15.47 10.70
CA ARG A 101 3.62 -16.27 11.47
C ARG A 101 4.87 -15.45 11.82
N PHE A 102 5.37 -14.65 10.87
CA PHE A 102 6.48 -13.73 11.08
C PHE A 102 6.15 -12.73 12.20
N ALA A 103 5.05 -12.00 12.07
CA ALA A 103 4.61 -11.00 13.04
C ALA A 103 4.39 -11.62 14.42
N HIS A 104 3.69 -12.77 14.48
CA HIS A 104 3.43 -13.48 15.72
C HIS A 104 4.72 -13.92 16.42
N ARG A 105 5.70 -14.48 15.69
CA ARG A 105 6.99 -14.87 16.27
C ARG A 105 7.77 -13.66 16.80
N LEU A 106 7.72 -12.54 16.10
CA LEU A 106 8.37 -11.30 16.52
C LEU A 106 7.74 -10.73 17.81
N ILE A 107 6.43 -10.88 17.98
CA ILE A 107 5.70 -10.48 19.20
C ILE A 107 5.99 -11.43 20.37
N THR A 108 5.96 -12.74 20.14
CA THR A 108 5.90 -13.73 21.24
C THR A 108 7.23 -14.35 21.62
N SER A 109 8.18 -14.50 20.68
CA SER A 109 9.42 -15.22 20.92
C SER A 109 10.61 -14.28 21.13
N ALA A 110 11.21 -14.35 22.32
CA ALA A 110 12.43 -13.62 22.63
C ALA A 110 13.64 -14.13 21.81
N SER A 111 13.74 -15.45 21.61
CA SER A 111 14.81 -16.02 20.79
C SER A 111 14.72 -15.57 19.34
N TYR A 112 13.50 -15.56 18.77
CA TYR A 112 13.29 -15.10 17.41
C TYR A 112 13.61 -13.61 17.23
N ARG A 113 13.32 -12.77 18.24
CA ARG A 113 13.74 -11.35 18.22
C ARG A 113 15.25 -11.19 18.26
N ALA A 114 15.95 -12.00 19.07
CA ALA A 114 17.40 -11.98 19.13
C ALA A 114 18.03 -12.40 17.79
N GLU A 115 17.53 -13.49 17.19
CA GLU A 115 17.93 -13.93 15.84
C GLU A 115 17.64 -12.87 14.78
N TYR A 116 16.46 -12.25 14.83
CA TYR A 116 16.06 -11.19 13.90
C TYR A 116 16.95 -9.94 14.05
N GLY A 117 17.26 -9.51 15.26
CA GLY A 117 18.19 -8.40 15.50
C GLY A 117 19.64 -8.72 15.13
N ALA A 118 20.03 -9.98 15.24
CA ALA A 118 21.34 -10.48 14.84
C ALA A 118 21.48 -10.69 13.33
N ALA A 119 20.36 -10.80 12.61
CA ALA A 119 20.37 -10.92 11.16
C ALA A 119 21.02 -9.69 10.50
N LYS A 120 21.61 -9.89 9.31
CA LYS A 120 22.42 -8.87 8.61
C LYS A 120 23.61 -8.33 9.45
N GLY A 121 24.28 -9.21 10.21
CA GLY A 121 25.58 -8.91 10.82
C GLY A 121 25.53 -8.30 12.23
N GLY A 122 24.44 -8.49 12.99
CA GLY A 122 24.46 -8.27 14.44
C GLY A 122 23.97 -6.91 14.96
N GLY A 123 23.62 -5.95 14.10
CA GLY A 123 23.42 -4.55 14.51
C GLY A 123 21.99 -3.99 14.38
N HIS A 124 20.95 -4.80 14.55
CA HIS A 124 19.55 -4.34 14.48
C HIS A 124 19.15 -3.69 13.13
N TRP A 125 19.81 -4.09 12.04
CA TRP A 125 19.62 -3.52 10.68
C TRP A 125 18.36 -3.98 9.96
N MET A 126 17.52 -4.80 10.61
CA MET A 126 16.31 -5.32 9.99
C MET A 126 15.19 -4.29 10.03
N ASP A 127 14.34 -4.31 9.00
CA ASP A 127 13.45 -3.20 8.69
C ASP A 127 12.51 -2.83 9.85
N PHE A 128 11.95 -3.82 10.54
CA PHE A 128 11.08 -3.58 11.71
C PHE A 128 11.84 -3.09 12.94
N SER A 129 13.08 -3.55 13.15
CA SER A 129 13.94 -3.05 14.22
C SER A 129 14.27 -1.59 14.00
N ARG A 130 14.63 -1.22 12.77
CA ARG A 130 14.92 0.16 12.40
C ARG A 130 13.69 1.05 12.53
N ILE A 131 12.54 0.63 12.03
CA ILE A 131 11.28 1.37 12.20
C ILE A 131 10.96 1.60 13.68
N ALA A 132 11.10 0.56 14.52
CA ALA A 132 10.77 0.63 15.94
C ALA A 132 11.77 1.52 16.71
N GLU A 133 13.07 1.32 16.53
CA GLU A 133 14.12 1.95 17.34
C GLU A 133 14.56 3.31 16.77
N GLU A 134 14.82 3.42 15.46
CA GLU A 134 15.38 4.64 14.86
C GLU A 134 14.33 5.72 14.59
N TYR A 135 13.10 5.34 14.23
CA TYR A 135 12.09 6.29 13.75
C TYR A 135 10.92 6.52 14.70
N LEU A 136 10.39 5.46 15.33
CA LEU A 136 9.21 5.56 16.17
C LEU A 136 9.50 5.55 17.67
N ASN A 137 10.71 5.15 18.09
CA ASN A 137 11.10 4.99 19.50
C ASN A 137 10.11 4.11 20.30
N ILE A 138 9.63 3.02 19.68
CA ILE A 138 8.71 2.05 20.27
C ILE A 138 9.35 0.67 20.36
N LYS A 139 8.70 -0.25 21.09
CA LYS A 139 9.13 -1.64 21.14
C LYS A 139 8.91 -2.32 19.78
N LEU A 140 9.84 -3.19 19.39
CA LEU A 140 9.73 -4.03 18.20
C LEU A 140 8.42 -4.83 18.16
N SER A 141 7.97 -5.33 19.31
CA SER A 141 6.69 -6.05 19.41
C SER A 141 5.49 -5.18 19.06
N THR A 142 5.52 -3.87 19.36
CA THR A 142 4.44 -2.93 19.02
C THR A 142 4.38 -2.72 17.50
N ALA A 143 5.52 -2.52 16.84
CA ALA A 143 5.58 -2.42 15.38
C ALA A 143 5.09 -3.73 14.71
N ALA A 144 5.48 -4.88 15.25
CA ALA A 144 5.03 -6.18 14.79
C ALA A 144 3.52 -6.40 14.99
N SER A 145 2.95 -5.95 16.12
CA SER A 145 1.50 -6.01 16.37
C SER A 145 0.70 -5.16 15.40
N PHE A 146 1.20 -3.97 15.05
CA PHE A 146 0.60 -3.16 14.00
C PHE A 146 0.61 -3.88 12.64
N PHE A 147 1.73 -4.51 12.28
CA PHE A 147 1.79 -5.30 11.05
C PHE A 147 0.88 -6.53 11.08
N LEU A 148 0.76 -7.23 12.22
CA LEU A 148 -0.19 -8.31 12.39
C LEU A 148 -1.63 -7.83 12.16
N LEU A 149 -1.99 -6.65 12.68
CA LEU A 149 -3.29 -6.03 12.43
C LEU A 149 -3.51 -5.77 10.93
N LEU A 150 -2.50 -5.26 10.22
CA LEU A 150 -2.57 -5.07 8.76
C LEU A 150 -2.78 -6.39 8.01
N CYS A 151 -2.09 -7.47 8.42
CA CYS A 151 -2.30 -8.80 7.87
C CYS A 151 -3.78 -9.21 8.01
N LEU A 152 -4.37 -9.09 9.20
CA LEU A 152 -5.76 -9.48 9.47
C LEU A 152 -6.78 -8.61 8.72
N ILE A 153 -6.49 -7.32 8.57
CA ILE A 153 -7.36 -6.38 7.86
C ILE A 153 -7.29 -6.58 6.34
N THR A 154 -6.18 -7.07 5.79
CA THR A 154 -5.97 -7.24 4.34
C THR A 154 -7.07 -8.08 3.65
N PRO A 155 -7.42 -9.31 4.11
CA PRO A 155 -8.51 -10.08 3.51
C PRO A 155 -9.87 -9.38 3.69
N LEU A 156 -10.09 -8.69 4.81
CA LEU A 156 -11.32 -7.94 5.06
C LEU A 156 -11.48 -6.78 4.08
N ILE A 157 -10.45 -5.94 3.90
CA ILE A 157 -10.46 -4.85 2.92
C ILE A 157 -10.66 -5.40 1.52
N THR A 158 -9.99 -6.50 1.18
CA THR A 158 -10.13 -7.11 -0.15
C THR A 158 -11.56 -7.59 -0.39
N PHE A 159 -12.17 -8.24 0.61
CA PHE A 159 -13.56 -8.66 0.55
C PHE A 159 -14.51 -7.46 0.43
N LEU A 160 -14.32 -6.39 1.21
CA LEU A 160 -15.13 -5.18 1.14
C LEU A 160 -15.01 -4.51 -0.23
N PHE A 161 -13.79 -4.43 -0.77
CA PHE A 161 -13.54 -3.91 -2.12
C PHE A 161 -14.28 -4.72 -3.18
N PHE A 162 -14.22 -6.05 -3.10
CA PHE A 162 -14.99 -6.94 -3.96
C PHE A 162 -16.51 -6.75 -3.81
N ARG A 163 -17.01 -6.71 -2.56
CA ARG A 163 -18.45 -6.60 -2.23
C ARG A 163 -19.06 -5.29 -2.70
N TYR A 164 -18.30 -4.20 -2.62
CA TYR A 164 -18.74 -2.85 -2.97
C TYR A 164 -18.22 -2.35 -4.32
N LYS A 165 -17.61 -3.23 -5.14
CA LYS A 165 -17.07 -2.87 -6.47
C LYS A 165 -18.06 -2.08 -7.33
N LYS A 166 -19.36 -2.40 -7.27
CA LYS A 166 -20.42 -1.70 -8.02
C LYS A 166 -20.52 -0.21 -7.69
N TYR A 167 -20.21 0.17 -6.45
CA TYR A 167 -20.23 1.56 -5.99
C TYR A 167 -18.86 2.24 -6.14
N LEU A 168 -17.78 1.47 -5.95
CA LEU A 168 -16.41 1.95 -6.04
C LEU A 168 -15.98 2.27 -7.47
N PHE A 169 -16.30 1.41 -8.45
CA PHE A 169 -15.88 1.62 -9.84
C PHE A 169 -16.41 2.92 -10.45
N PRO A 170 -17.71 3.29 -10.32
CA PRO A 170 -18.20 4.58 -10.77
C PRO A 170 -17.53 5.77 -10.07
N PHE A 171 -17.17 5.61 -8.79
CA PHE A 171 -16.44 6.63 -8.04
C PHE A 171 -15.02 6.83 -8.59
N PHE A 172 -14.28 5.74 -8.83
CA PHE A 172 -12.96 5.79 -9.48
C PHE A 172 -13.05 6.34 -10.91
N TYR A 173 -14.09 5.99 -11.65
CA TYR A 173 -14.29 6.55 -12.99
C TYR A 173 -14.45 8.07 -12.93
N ARG A 174 -15.26 8.60 -11.99
CA ARG A 174 -15.41 10.05 -11.78
C ARG A 174 -14.10 10.74 -11.41
N LEU A 175 -13.20 10.07 -10.68
CA LEU A 175 -11.89 10.60 -10.33
C LEU A 175 -10.96 10.78 -11.54
N ILE A 176 -11.06 9.92 -12.54
CA ILE A 176 -10.11 9.89 -13.68
C ILE A 176 -10.59 10.79 -14.84
N GLN A 177 -11.83 11.26 -14.83
CA GLN A 177 -12.35 12.16 -15.87
C GLN A 177 -11.88 13.61 -15.65
N PRO A 178 -11.25 14.26 -16.66
CA PRO A 178 -10.85 15.68 -16.57
C PRO A 178 -12.04 16.63 -16.40
N GLU A 179 -13.17 16.28 -17.02
CA GLU A 179 -14.41 17.03 -16.90
C GLU A 179 -15.42 16.29 -16.01
N PRO A 180 -16.13 17.01 -15.12
CA PRO A 180 -17.14 16.39 -14.29
C PRO A 180 -18.25 15.83 -15.19
N VAL A 181 -18.59 14.56 -14.99
CA VAL A 181 -19.71 13.93 -15.71
C VAL A 181 -21.02 14.51 -15.18
N ILE A 182 -21.47 15.61 -15.79
CA ILE A 182 -22.76 16.24 -15.51
C ILE A 182 -23.83 15.39 -16.19
N GLY A 183 -24.47 14.50 -15.42
CA GLY A 183 -25.61 13.70 -15.85
C GLY A 183 -25.45 12.20 -15.58
N ARG A 184 -26.56 11.54 -15.23
CA ARG A 184 -26.66 10.08 -15.10
C ARG A 184 -26.53 9.39 -16.48
N LYS A 185 -25.39 9.49 -17.17
CA LYS A 185 -25.08 8.48 -18.19
C LYS A 185 -24.61 7.23 -17.46
N LYS A 186 -25.45 6.19 -17.51
CA LYS A 186 -25.17 4.86 -16.94
C LYS A 186 -23.74 4.47 -17.32
N ALA A 187 -22.90 4.20 -16.32
CA ALA A 187 -21.59 3.62 -16.56
C ALA A 187 -21.74 2.38 -17.45
N PRO A 188 -20.84 2.16 -18.43
CA PRO A 188 -20.89 0.94 -19.23
C PRO A 188 -20.82 -0.25 -18.28
N ILE A 189 -21.82 -1.12 -18.38
CA ILE A 189 -21.83 -2.41 -17.67
C ILE A 189 -20.72 -3.22 -18.34
N VAL A 190 -19.54 -3.23 -17.73
CA VAL A 190 -18.49 -4.18 -18.10
C VAL A 190 -19.00 -5.56 -17.66
N ARG A 191 -19.38 -6.38 -18.65
CA ARG A 191 -19.76 -7.78 -18.44
C ARG A 191 -18.52 -8.60 -18.12
#